data_AF-S4PCW3-F1
#
_entry.id   AF-S4PCW3-F1
#
_cell.length_a   1.000
_cell.length_b   1.000
_cell.length_c   1.000
_cell.angle_alpha   90.00
_cell.angle_beta   90.00
_cell.angle_gamma   90.00
#
_symmetry.space_group_name_H-M   'P 1'
#
loop_
_entity.id
_entity.type
_entity.pdbx_description
1 polymer ?
#
loop_
_entity_poly.entity_id
_entity_poly.type
_entity_poly.pdbx_seq_one_letter_code
_entity_poly.pdbx_strand_id
1 'polypeptide(L)'
;MIANVSPSAISYEDTYNTLKYAARANKIQLSIKKNIIDGNMNAAQSMKLNKELQRKLEEEEKKNKEHKEVQVKLERKIKELQAKLALSSSPATVDDSNVLAKQAFWSQRINEVELAHVALESKLLTLMSQQRVLALRHFLRTRAFEHVADLAHRSSCDALEQICTEEIPRQERASENYVKQHVSWNSKIIDVWNNWTVSGKKLQKVLDECLADCQYLNDMVEKVKIQSKYRICKASNDLKDKLSSIMKEEITVSTE
;
A
#
# COMPACT_ATOMS: atom_id res chain seq x y z
N MET A 1 -0.38 16.26 39.08
CA MET A 1 -1.52 17.07 38.59
C MET A 1 -1.91 18.06 39.68
N ILE A 2 -2.26 19.29 39.32
CA ILE A 2 -2.78 20.31 40.26
C ILE A 2 -4.16 20.73 39.75
N ALA A 3 -5.16 20.74 40.62
CA ALA A 3 -6.54 21.08 40.28
C ALA A 3 -6.96 22.37 40.98
N ASN A 4 -7.25 23.42 40.19
CA ASN A 4 -7.66 24.72 40.71
C ASN A 4 -9.18 24.82 40.66
N VAL A 5 -9.79 25.27 41.75
CA VAL A 5 -11.25 25.38 41.87
C VAL A 5 -11.65 26.69 42.54
N SER A 6 -12.88 27.13 42.28
CA SER A 6 -13.46 28.36 42.85
C SER A 6 -14.46 28.00 43.96
N PRO A 7 -14.43 28.68 45.12
CA PRO A 7 -15.38 28.42 46.21
C PRO A 7 -16.75 29.06 45.98
N SER A 8 -16.98 29.76 44.87
CA SER A 8 -18.27 30.39 44.55
C SER A 8 -19.33 29.34 44.23
N ALA A 9 -20.54 29.55 44.77
CA ALA A 9 -21.70 28.70 44.49
C ALA A 9 -22.11 28.69 43.00
N ILE A 10 -21.80 29.76 42.25
CA ILE A 10 -22.07 29.83 40.80
C ILE A 10 -21.25 28.82 40.01
N SER A 11 -20.03 28.50 40.47
CA SER A 11 -19.11 27.55 39.82
C SER A 11 -19.18 26.14 40.42
N TYR A 12 -20.29 25.80 41.08
CA TYR A 12 -20.42 24.53 41.80
C TYR A 12 -20.22 23.32 40.87
N GLU A 13 -20.88 23.31 39.72
CA GLU A 13 -20.83 22.19 38.77
C GLU A 13 -19.42 21.99 38.21
N ASP A 14 -18.74 23.07 37.81
CA ASP A 14 -17.37 23.01 37.28
C ASP A 14 -16.37 22.59 38.37
N THR A 15 -16.58 23.04 39.60
CA THR A 15 -15.77 22.65 40.75
C THR A 15 -15.96 21.17 41.08
N TYR A 16 -17.20 20.69 41.09
CA TYR A 16 -17.54 19.29 41.30
C TYR A 16 -16.87 18.39 40.25
N ASN A 17 -16.99 18.75 38.97
CA ASN A 17 -16.38 18.00 37.88
C ASN A 17 -14.85 18.00 37.97
N THR A 18 -14.23 19.15 38.22
CA THR A 18 -12.77 19.28 38.38
C THR A 18 -12.23 18.40 39.51
N LEU A 19 -12.91 18.37 40.66
CA LEU A 19 -12.55 17.51 41.79
C LEU A 19 -12.77 16.03 41.48
N LYS A 20 -13.81 15.67 40.72
CA LYS A 20 -14.06 14.30 40.26
C LYS A 20 -12.96 13.81 39.30
N TYR A 21 -12.42 14.68 38.45
CA TYR A 21 -11.25 14.35 37.62
C TYR A 21 -9.98 14.22 38.47
N ALA A 22 -9.75 15.11 39.43
CA ALA A 22 -8.61 15.03 40.34
C ALA A 22 -8.61 13.74 41.17
N ALA A 23 -9.77 13.33 41.69
CA ALA A 23 -9.92 12.09 42.44
C ALA A 23 -9.62 10.84 41.60
N ARG A 24 -10.01 10.83 40.31
CA ARG A 24 -9.67 9.76 39.37
C ARG A 24 -8.18 9.74 39.04
N ALA A 25 -7.59 10.90 38.79
CA ALA A 25 -6.17 11.02 38.48
C ALA A 25 -5.27 10.54 39.65
N ASN A 26 -5.72 10.74 40.90
CA ASN A 26 -5.00 10.26 42.09
C ASN A 26 -4.92 8.73 42.21
N LYS A 27 -5.78 8.00 41.47
CA LYS A 27 -5.74 6.52 41.44
C LYS A 27 -4.77 5.97 40.41
N ILE A 28 -4.18 6.81 39.56
CA ILE A 28 -3.25 6.38 38.52
C ILE A 28 -1.90 6.05 39.18
N GLN A 29 -1.52 4.78 39.17
CA GLN A 29 -0.20 4.33 39.58
C GLN A 29 0.76 4.42 38.40
N LEU A 30 1.87 5.15 38.56
CA LEU A 30 2.92 5.27 37.55
C LEU A 30 4.16 4.50 38.00
N SER A 31 4.59 3.52 37.20
CA SER A 31 5.89 2.87 37.38
C SER A 31 6.97 3.68 36.65
N ILE A 32 7.73 4.49 37.39
CA ILE A 32 8.81 5.28 36.80
C ILE A 32 10.05 4.39 36.71
N LYS A 33 10.42 3.97 35.49
CA LYS A 33 11.71 3.33 35.22
C LYS A 33 12.70 4.39 34.75
N LYS A 34 13.93 4.34 35.27
CA LYS A 34 15.02 5.21 34.80
C LYS A 34 15.34 4.82 33.36
N ASN A 35 15.26 5.76 32.43
CA ASN A 35 15.62 5.54 31.04
C ASN A 35 17.15 5.49 30.91
N ILE A 36 17.76 4.40 31.38
CA ILE A 36 19.18 4.11 31.13
C ILE A 36 19.22 3.19 29.92
N ILE A 37 19.61 3.76 28.78
CA ILE A 37 20.04 2.98 27.62
C ILE A 37 21.46 2.53 27.93
N ASP A 38 21.63 1.26 28.29
CA ASP A 38 22.96 0.66 28.47
C ASP A 38 23.74 0.73 27.15
N GLY A 39 24.69 1.66 27.07
CA GLY A 39 25.49 1.95 25.88
C GLY A 39 26.41 0.81 25.42
N ASN A 40 26.47 -0.30 26.14
CA ASN A 40 27.44 -1.38 25.89
C ASN A 40 26.92 -2.51 24.98
N MET A 41 25.62 -2.59 24.69
CA MET A 41 25.10 -3.56 23.70
C MET A 41 25.06 -3.02 22.25
N ASN A 42 25.24 -1.71 22.07
CA ASN A 42 25.00 -1.05 20.78
C ASN A 42 26.25 -0.86 19.90
N ALA A 43 27.48 -0.83 20.45
CA ALA A 43 28.66 -0.58 19.62
C ALA A 43 28.99 -1.76 18.68
N ALA A 44 28.95 -2.99 19.20
CA ALA A 44 29.22 -4.19 18.42
C ALA A 44 28.10 -4.47 17.39
N GLN A 45 26.85 -4.23 17.76
CA GLN A 45 25.70 -4.36 16.84
C GLN A 45 25.68 -3.25 15.78
N SER A 46 25.96 -1.99 16.15
CA SER A 46 26.09 -0.89 15.19
C SER A 46 27.28 -1.09 14.25
N MET A 47 28.40 -1.65 14.73
CA MET A 47 29.52 -2.01 13.86
C MET A 47 29.17 -3.15 12.90
N LYS A 48 28.42 -4.17 13.35
CA LYS A 48 27.93 -5.25 12.47
C LYS A 48 26.95 -4.70 11.43
N LEU A 49 26.02 -3.86 11.84
CA LEU A 49 25.04 -3.21 10.96
C LEU A 49 25.73 -2.30 9.95
N ASN A 50 26.71 -1.49 10.37
CA ASN A 50 27.50 -0.65 9.47
C ASN A 50 28.29 -1.48 8.44
N LYS A 51 28.89 -2.60 8.85
CA LYS A 51 29.59 -3.51 7.91
C LYS A 51 28.61 -4.15 6.92
N GLU A 52 27.41 -4.52 7.37
CA GLU A 52 26.39 -5.10 6.50
C GLU A 52 25.83 -4.06 5.51
N LEU A 53 25.62 -2.82 5.97
CA LEU A 53 25.20 -1.70 5.13
C LEU A 53 26.26 -1.32 4.09
N GLN A 54 27.54 -1.31 4.47
CA GLN A 54 28.65 -1.09 3.52
C GLN A 54 28.70 -2.18 2.44
N ARG A 55 28.55 -3.46 2.83
CA ARG A 55 28.49 -4.56 1.85
C ARG A 55 27.31 -4.40 0.88
N LYS A 56 26.12 -4.03 1.39
CA LYS A 56 24.94 -3.80 0.55
C LYS A 56 25.14 -2.61 -0.40
N LEU A 57 25.80 -1.54 0.05
CA LEU A 57 26.16 -0.40 -0.81
C LEU A 57 27.11 -0.82 -1.94
N GLU A 58 28.16 -1.57 -1.63
CA GLU A 58 29.10 -2.08 -2.64
C GLU A 58 28.42 -2.98 -3.68
N GLU A 59 27.51 -3.85 -3.22
CA GLU A 59 26.74 -4.73 -4.10
C GLU A 59 25.79 -3.94 -5.01
N GLU A 60 25.08 -2.94 -4.47
CA GLU A 60 24.21 -2.07 -5.25
C GLU A 60 25.00 -1.21 -6.24
N GLU A 61 26.16 -0.66 -5.85
CA GLU A 61 27.02 0.08 -6.77
C GLU A 61 27.49 -0.79 -7.93
N LYS A 62 27.81 -2.06 -7.67
CA LYS A 62 28.20 -3.02 -8.72
C LYS A 62 27.04 -3.29 -9.69
N LYS A 63 25.84 -3.57 -9.17
CA LYS A 63 24.64 -3.75 -10.01
C LYS A 63 24.35 -2.50 -10.84
N ASN A 64 24.49 -1.32 -10.25
CA ASN A 64 24.24 -0.07 -10.94
C ASN A 64 25.25 0.20 -12.07
N LYS A 65 26.52 -0.22 -11.90
CA LYS A 65 27.52 -0.19 -13.00
C LYS A 65 27.14 -1.15 -14.13
N GLU A 66 26.77 -2.39 -13.80
CA GLU A 66 26.32 -3.38 -14.79
C GLU A 66 25.10 -2.88 -15.58
N HIS A 67 24.11 -2.30 -14.90
CA HIS A 67 22.93 -1.70 -15.54
C HIS A 67 23.30 -0.54 -16.49
N LYS A 68 24.21 0.36 -16.09
CA LYS A 68 24.69 1.45 -16.96
C LYS A 68 25.41 0.92 -18.21
N GLU A 69 26.22 -0.13 -18.08
CA GLU A 69 26.89 -0.73 -19.23
C GLU A 69 25.90 -1.34 -20.23
N VAL A 70 24.87 -2.03 -19.74
CA VAL A 70 23.79 -2.57 -20.58
C VAL A 70 23.03 -1.45 -21.27
N GLN A 71 22.73 -0.36 -20.57
CA GLN A 71 22.02 0.80 -21.13
C GLN A 71 22.81 1.43 -22.29
N VAL A 72 24.11 1.66 -22.11
CA VAL A 72 24.98 2.22 -23.17
C VAL A 72 25.06 1.28 -24.38
N LYS A 73 25.12 -0.05 -24.17
CA LYS A 73 25.11 -1.03 -25.26
C LYS A 73 23.79 -0.98 -26.04
N LEU A 74 22.66 -0.86 -25.34
CA LEU A 74 21.34 -0.72 -25.96
C LEU A 74 21.23 0.56 -26.79
N GLU A 75 21.68 1.70 -26.23
CA GLU A 75 21.66 2.99 -26.91
C GLU A 75 22.49 2.99 -28.21
N ARG A 76 23.66 2.33 -28.20
CA ARG A 76 24.47 2.13 -29.42
C ARG A 76 23.73 1.30 -30.46
N LYS A 77 23.06 0.23 -30.04
CA LYS A 77 22.28 -0.64 -30.92
C LYS A 77 21.09 0.10 -31.54
N ILE A 78 20.42 0.94 -30.76
CA ILE A 78 19.33 1.81 -31.24
C ILE A 78 19.85 2.78 -32.31
N LYS A 79 20.96 3.47 -32.04
CA LYS A 79 21.57 4.40 -33.01
C LYS A 79 21.99 3.68 -34.30
N GLU A 80 22.56 2.48 -34.20
CA GLU A 80 22.95 1.67 -35.35
C GLU A 80 21.74 1.25 -36.20
N LEU A 81 20.65 0.81 -35.56
CA LEU A 81 19.41 0.45 -36.23
C LEU A 81 18.74 1.68 -36.88
N GLN A 82 18.75 2.83 -36.20
CA GLN A 82 18.25 4.09 -36.75
C GLN A 82 19.05 4.56 -37.98
N ALA A 83 20.39 4.43 -37.95
CA ALA A 83 21.24 4.74 -39.09
C ALA A 83 20.99 3.80 -40.28
N LYS A 84 20.83 2.50 -40.01
CA LYS A 84 20.47 1.50 -41.04
C LYS A 84 19.09 1.80 -41.67
N LEU A 85 18.12 2.25 -40.87
CA LEU A 85 16.80 2.64 -41.35
C LEU A 85 16.85 3.90 -42.23
N ALA A 86 17.67 4.88 -41.86
CA ALA A 86 17.86 6.13 -42.63
C ALA A 86 18.59 5.90 -43.97
N LEU A 87 19.45 4.88 -44.06
CA LEU A 87 20.12 4.47 -45.29
C LEU A 87 19.20 3.66 -46.24
N SER A 88 18.10 3.09 -45.73
CA SER A 88 17.15 2.29 -46.50
C SER A 88 15.88 3.03 -46.95
N SER A 89 15.65 4.28 -46.52
CA SER A 89 14.43 5.00 -46.90
C SER A 89 14.50 5.56 -48.33
N SER A 90 13.88 4.84 -49.26
CA SER A 90 13.38 5.38 -50.53
C SER A 90 12.27 6.42 -50.27
N PRO A 91 11.97 7.37 -51.17
CA PRO A 91 10.96 8.40 -50.92
C PRO A 91 9.60 7.74 -50.64
N ALA A 92 8.96 8.17 -49.54
CA ALA A 92 7.69 7.65 -49.05
C ALA A 92 6.68 7.44 -50.19
N THR A 93 6.30 6.20 -50.42
CA THR A 93 5.26 5.85 -51.38
C THR A 93 3.88 6.13 -50.76
N VAL A 94 2.86 6.30 -51.60
CA VAL A 94 1.46 6.52 -51.18
C VAL A 94 0.94 5.40 -50.24
N ASP A 95 1.58 4.23 -50.26
CA ASP A 95 1.28 3.09 -49.39
C ASP A 95 1.66 3.33 -47.90
N ASP A 96 2.79 4.01 -47.63
CA ASP A 96 3.21 4.38 -46.26
C ASP A 96 2.21 5.32 -45.58
N SER A 97 1.58 6.20 -46.37
CA SER A 97 0.57 7.15 -45.89
C SER A 97 -0.67 6.42 -45.35
N ASN A 98 -1.07 5.34 -46.03
CA ASN A 98 -2.25 4.54 -45.70
C ASN A 98 -1.97 3.61 -44.51
N VAL A 99 -0.76 3.04 -44.43
CA VAL A 99 -0.30 2.26 -43.26
C VAL A 99 -0.23 3.13 -42.01
N LEU A 100 0.35 4.33 -42.10
CA LEU A 100 0.40 5.30 -40.99
C LEU A 100 -1.01 5.74 -40.54
N ALA A 101 -1.92 6.01 -41.48
CA ALA A 101 -3.29 6.38 -41.16
C ALA A 101 -4.06 5.23 -40.45
N LYS A 102 -3.90 3.99 -40.93
CA LYS A 102 -4.49 2.80 -40.29
C LYS A 102 -3.89 2.53 -38.91
N GLN A 103 -2.57 2.67 -38.77
CA GLN A 103 -1.89 2.55 -37.49
C GLN A 103 -2.38 3.60 -36.50
N ALA A 104 -2.54 4.86 -36.93
CA ALA A 104 -3.06 5.93 -36.10
C ALA A 104 -4.51 5.66 -35.65
N PHE A 105 -5.36 5.19 -36.57
CA PHE A 105 -6.75 4.82 -36.28
C PHE A 105 -6.83 3.71 -35.22
N TRP A 106 -6.11 2.61 -35.42
CA TRP A 106 -6.09 1.51 -34.45
C TRP A 106 -5.47 1.92 -33.12
N SER A 107 -4.41 2.74 -33.17
CA SER A 107 -3.77 3.25 -31.96
C SER A 107 -4.73 4.09 -31.12
N GLN A 108 -5.48 4.98 -31.76
CA GLN A 108 -6.48 5.80 -31.07
C GLN A 108 -7.59 4.93 -30.46
N ARG A 109 -8.17 4.02 -31.25
CA ARG A 109 -9.25 3.13 -30.79
C ARG A 109 -8.83 2.24 -29.63
N ILE A 110 -7.62 1.67 -29.68
CA ILE A 110 -7.07 0.85 -28.60
C ILE A 110 -6.82 1.70 -27.36
N ASN A 111 -6.20 2.88 -27.51
CA ASN A 111 -5.92 3.77 -26.38
C ASN A 111 -7.20 4.21 -25.66
N GLU A 112 -8.27 4.53 -26.38
CA GLU A 112 -9.55 4.91 -25.77
C GLU A 112 -10.14 3.79 -24.91
N VAL A 113 -10.14 2.55 -25.42
CA VAL A 113 -10.66 1.39 -24.69
C VAL A 113 -9.72 0.97 -23.55
N GLU A 114 -8.40 1.06 -23.76
CA GLU A 114 -7.40 0.78 -22.75
C GLU A 114 -7.51 1.78 -21.59
N LEU A 115 -7.64 3.08 -21.86
CA LEU A 115 -7.77 4.10 -20.82
C LEU A 115 -8.97 3.83 -19.90
N ALA A 116 -10.13 3.47 -20.48
CA ALA A 116 -11.30 3.10 -19.71
C ALA A 116 -11.07 1.83 -18.88
N HIS A 117 -10.41 0.82 -19.45
CA HIS A 117 -10.07 -0.42 -18.75
C HIS A 117 -9.09 -0.19 -17.59
N VAL A 118 -8.05 0.63 -17.81
CA VAL A 118 -7.02 0.98 -16.82
C VAL A 118 -7.58 1.79 -15.67
N ALA A 119 -8.54 2.68 -15.93
CA ALA A 119 -9.25 3.40 -14.87
C ALA A 119 -10.01 2.44 -13.94
N LEU A 120 -10.65 1.41 -14.49
CA LEU A 120 -11.32 0.37 -13.69
C LEU A 120 -10.31 -0.52 -12.96
N GLU A 121 -9.22 -0.92 -13.63
CA GLU A 121 -8.14 -1.73 -13.06
C GLU A 121 -7.51 -1.04 -11.85
N SER A 122 -7.13 0.22 -11.98
CA SER A 122 -6.55 1.02 -10.89
C SER A 122 -7.53 1.21 -9.72
N LYS A 123 -8.81 1.45 -9.99
CA LYS A 123 -9.85 1.52 -8.96
C LYS A 123 -10.01 0.20 -8.22
N LEU A 124 -10.03 -0.93 -8.94
CA LEU A 124 -10.13 -2.26 -8.37
C LEU A 124 -8.93 -2.57 -7.45
N LEU A 125 -7.71 -2.34 -7.95
CA LEU A 125 -6.47 -2.53 -7.18
C LEU A 125 -6.45 -1.66 -5.92
N THR A 126 -6.93 -0.42 -6.02
CA THR A 126 -7.05 0.48 -4.85
C THR A 126 -8.04 -0.06 -3.82
N LEU A 127 -9.22 -0.53 -4.24
CA LEU A 127 -10.20 -1.09 -3.30
C LEU A 127 -9.71 -2.38 -2.64
N MET A 128 -9.12 -3.30 -3.41
CA MET A 128 -8.59 -4.57 -2.88
C MET A 128 -7.41 -4.35 -1.93
N SER A 129 -6.52 -3.40 -2.25
CA SER A 129 -5.39 -3.04 -1.38
C SER A 129 -5.89 -2.41 -0.07
N GLN A 130 -6.87 -1.52 -0.14
CA GLN A 130 -7.53 -0.96 1.05
C GLN A 130 -8.12 -2.09 1.90
N GLN A 131 -8.89 -3.01 1.31
CA GLN A 131 -9.50 -4.14 2.04
C GLN A 131 -8.48 -5.01 2.75
N ARG A 132 -7.36 -5.34 2.10
CA ARG A 132 -6.28 -6.10 2.73
C ARG A 132 -5.64 -5.35 3.90
N VAL A 133 -5.45 -4.03 3.77
CA VAL A 133 -4.96 -3.18 4.86
C VAL A 133 -5.94 -3.15 6.04
N LEU A 134 -7.24 -3.03 5.76
CA LEU A 134 -8.28 -3.06 6.78
C LEU A 134 -8.32 -4.41 7.52
N ALA A 135 -8.25 -5.52 6.77
CA ALA A 135 -8.20 -6.87 7.33
C ALA A 135 -6.96 -7.07 8.22
N LEU A 136 -5.78 -6.61 7.78
CA LEU A 136 -4.57 -6.65 8.60
C LEU A 136 -4.76 -5.85 9.89
N ARG A 137 -5.21 -4.59 9.81
CA ARG A 137 -5.42 -3.75 11.00
C ARG A 137 -6.42 -4.36 11.98
N HIS A 138 -7.47 -5.00 11.48
CA HIS A 138 -8.41 -5.72 12.31
C HIS A 138 -7.76 -6.92 13.00
N PHE A 139 -7.03 -7.75 12.25
CA PHE A 139 -6.29 -8.90 12.79
C PHE A 139 -5.30 -8.48 13.89
N LEU A 140 -4.50 -7.45 13.63
CA LEU A 140 -3.54 -6.88 14.58
C LEU A 140 -4.23 -6.38 15.86
N ARG A 141 -5.32 -5.61 15.73
CA ARG A 141 -6.11 -5.18 16.88
C ARG A 141 -6.67 -6.35 17.70
N THR A 142 -7.23 -7.36 17.03
CA THR A 142 -7.79 -8.54 17.71
C THR A 142 -6.72 -9.30 18.49
N ARG A 143 -5.54 -9.49 17.87
CA ARG A 143 -4.40 -10.12 18.55
C ARG A 143 -3.90 -9.32 19.75
N ALA A 144 -3.82 -7.98 19.63
CA ALA A 144 -3.44 -7.12 20.75
C ALA A 144 -4.45 -7.21 21.91
N PHE A 145 -5.75 -7.24 21.59
CA PHE A 145 -6.82 -7.42 22.57
C PHE A 145 -6.72 -8.78 23.27
N GLU A 146 -6.54 -9.88 22.53
CA GLU A 146 -6.37 -11.23 23.08
C GLU A 146 -5.20 -11.29 24.07
N HIS A 147 -4.07 -10.67 23.72
CA HIS A 147 -2.91 -10.60 24.61
C HIS A 147 -3.18 -9.84 25.91
N VAL A 148 -3.91 -8.71 25.83
CA VAL A 148 -4.32 -7.94 27.02
C VAL A 148 -5.32 -8.73 27.88
N ALA A 149 -6.26 -9.43 27.24
CA ALA A 149 -7.21 -10.32 27.91
C ALA A 149 -6.50 -11.43 28.68
N ASP A 150 -5.55 -12.13 28.04
CA ASP A 150 -4.76 -13.18 28.67
C ASP A 150 -3.96 -12.68 29.88
N LEU A 151 -3.38 -11.48 29.79
CA LEU A 151 -2.67 -10.85 30.91
C LEU A 151 -3.61 -10.52 32.06
N ALA A 152 -4.77 -9.94 31.78
CA ALA A 152 -5.74 -9.59 32.81
C ALA A 152 -6.29 -10.82 33.54
N HIS A 153 -6.57 -11.91 32.79
CA HIS A 153 -6.99 -13.19 33.36
C HIS A 153 -5.97 -13.79 34.35
N ARG A 154 -4.69 -13.44 34.20
CA ARG A 154 -3.60 -13.87 35.09
C ARG A 154 -3.29 -12.87 36.21
N SER A 155 -4.03 -11.76 36.28
CA SER A 155 -3.76 -10.62 37.17
C SER A 155 -4.89 -10.41 38.20
N SER A 156 -5.02 -9.20 38.75
CA SER A 156 -5.98 -8.88 39.82
C SER A 156 -7.44 -8.87 39.35
N CYS A 157 -8.37 -8.97 40.30
CA CYS A 157 -9.81 -8.85 40.04
C CYS A 157 -10.19 -7.52 39.37
N ASP A 158 -9.54 -6.41 39.76
CA ASP A 158 -9.79 -5.08 39.18
C ASP A 158 -9.44 -5.02 37.68
N ALA A 159 -8.36 -5.69 37.26
CA ALA A 159 -7.98 -5.78 35.86
C ALA A 159 -8.99 -6.60 35.03
N LEU A 160 -9.57 -7.64 35.64
CA LEU A 160 -10.64 -8.43 35.04
C LEU A 160 -11.92 -7.60 34.87
N GLU A 161 -12.29 -6.82 35.88
CA GLU A 161 -13.46 -5.94 35.84
C GLU A 161 -13.33 -4.86 34.75
N GLN A 162 -12.16 -4.26 34.59
CA GLN A 162 -11.88 -3.29 33.52
C GLN A 162 -12.04 -3.92 32.13
N ILE A 163 -11.57 -5.15 31.91
CA ILE A 163 -11.76 -5.84 30.63
C ILE A 163 -13.23 -6.08 30.33
N CYS A 164 -13.96 -6.59 31.32
CA CYS A 164 -15.37 -6.93 31.15
C CYS A 164 -16.25 -5.70 30.89
N THR A 165 -15.96 -4.58 31.53
CA THR A 165 -16.82 -3.38 31.49
C THR A 165 -16.46 -2.40 30.37
N GLU A 166 -15.18 -2.31 29.98
CA GLU A 166 -14.71 -1.30 29.03
C GLU A 166 -14.12 -1.89 27.75
N GLU A 167 -13.16 -2.82 27.86
CA GLU A 167 -12.39 -3.28 26.69
C GLU A 167 -13.16 -4.28 25.81
N ILE A 168 -13.92 -5.22 26.37
CA ILE A 168 -14.78 -6.13 25.59
C ILE A 168 -15.80 -5.34 24.75
N PRO A 169 -16.63 -4.43 25.31
CA PRO A 169 -17.58 -3.65 24.52
C PRO A 169 -16.91 -2.74 23.48
N ARG A 170 -15.68 -2.28 23.74
CA ARG A 170 -14.91 -1.49 22.78
C ARG A 170 -14.43 -2.34 21.62
N GLN A 171 -13.98 -3.56 21.89
CA GLN A 171 -13.54 -4.52 20.88
C GLN A 171 -14.71 -5.00 20.02
N GLU A 172 -15.89 -5.24 20.60
CA GLU A 172 -17.12 -5.56 19.87
C GLU A 172 -17.54 -4.42 18.94
N ARG A 173 -17.55 -3.17 19.42
CA ARG A 173 -17.81 -2.01 18.55
C ARG A 173 -16.79 -1.90 17.42
N ALA A 174 -15.52 -2.22 17.67
CA ALA A 174 -14.49 -2.23 16.64
C ALA A 174 -14.69 -3.35 15.61
N SER A 175 -15.10 -4.55 16.04
CA SER A 175 -15.36 -5.69 15.16
C SER A 175 -16.61 -5.45 14.30
N GLU A 176 -17.69 -4.90 14.86
CA GLU A 176 -18.88 -4.50 14.11
C GLU A 176 -18.56 -3.45 13.04
N ASN A 177 -17.76 -2.44 13.39
CA ASN A 177 -17.34 -1.42 12.45
C ASN A 177 -16.48 -2.01 11.32
N TYR A 178 -15.58 -2.95 11.63
CA TYR A 178 -14.83 -3.68 10.61
C TYR A 178 -15.77 -4.44 9.67
N VAL A 179 -16.73 -5.19 10.19
CA VAL A 179 -17.70 -5.95 9.38
C VAL A 179 -18.49 -5.02 8.46
N LYS A 180 -19.00 -3.89 8.98
CA LYS A 180 -19.72 -2.88 8.17
C LYS A 180 -18.86 -2.34 7.03
N GLN A 181 -17.62 -1.96 7.33
CA GLN A 181 -16.67 -1.45 6.32
C GLN A 181 -16.32 -2.53 5.28
N HIS A 182 -16.06 -3.76 5.74
CA HIS A 182 -15.71 -4.89 4.89
C HIS A 182 -16.84 -5.23 3.90
N VAL A 183 -18.09 -5.28 4.36
CA VAL A 183 -19.26 -5.52 3.49
C VAL A 183 -19.44 -4.38 2.48
N SER A 184 -19.34 -3.12 2.93
CA SER A 184 -19.44 -1.97 2.03
C SER A 184 -18.37 -1.98 0.94
N TRP A 185 -17.13 -2.33 1.29
CA TRP A 185 -16.04 -2.40 0.34
C TRP A 185 -16.16 -3.61 -0.59
N ASN A 186 -16.60 -4.76 -0.08
CA ASN A 186 -16.88 -5.94 -0.92
C ASN A 186 -17.91 -5.63 -2.00
N SER A 187 -19.02 -4.96 -1.65
CA SER A 187 -20.02 -4.55 -2.65
C SER A 187 -19.37 -3.71 -3.75
N LYS A 188 -18.58 -2.68 -3.38
CA LYS A 188 -17.88 -1.82 -4.34
C LYS A 188 -16.88 -2.58 -5.20
N ILE A 189 -16.17 -3.55 -4.63
CA ILE A 189 -15.21 -4.40 -5.34
C ILE A 189 -15.94 -5.24 -6.36
N ILE A 190 -17.06 -5.88 -6.00
CA ILE A 190 -17.87 -6.70 -6.90
C ILE A 190 -18.39 -5.85 -8.07
N ASP A 191 -18.89 -4.64 -7.79
CA ASP A 191 -19.38 -3.73 -8.84
C ASP A 191 -18.27 -3.33 -9.82
N VAL A 192 -17.12 -2.92 -9.30
CA VAL A 192 -15.96 -2.54 -10.14
C VAL A 192 -15.40 -3.76 -10.87
N TRP A 193 -15.37 -4.93 -10.25
CA TRP A 193 -14.94 -6.18 -10.86
C TRP A 193 -15.81 -6.55 -12.05
N ASN A 194 -17.14 -6.48 -11.90
CA ASN A 194 -18.08 -6.74 -12.99
C ASN A 194 -17.83 -5.78 -14.17
N ASN A 195 -17.69 -4.48 -13.89
CA ASN A 195 -17.38 -3.50 -14.94
C ASN A 195 -16.01 -3.74 -15.59
N TRP A 196 -15.00 -4.11 -14.79
CA TRP A 196 -13.65 -4.40 -15.27
C TRP A 196 -13.64 -5.64 -16.18
N THR A 197 -14.36 -6.71 -15.83
CA THR A 197 -14.45 -7.92 -16.66
C THR A 197 -15.15 -7.65 -17.99
N VAL A 198 -16.23 -6.85 -18.00
CA VAL A 198 -16.91 -6.43 -19.23
C VAL A 198 -15.99 -5.58 -20.10
N SER A 199 -15.30 -4.61 -19.50
CA SER A 199 -14.33 -3.77 -20.21
C SER A 199 -13.14 -4.57 -20.74
N GLY A 200 -12.67 -5.58 -20.02
CA GLY A 200 -11.58 -6.46 -20.45
C GLY A 200 -11.97 -7.32 -21.64
N LYS A 201 -13.19 -7.86 -21.65
CA LYS A 201 -13.74 -8.56 -22.84
C LYS A 201 -13.84 -7.63 -24.04
N LYS A 202 -14.25 -6.37 -23.84
CA LYS A 202 -14.29 -5.35 -24.91
C LYS A 202 -12.89 -5.03 -25.44
N LEU A 203 -11.92 -4.84 -24.56
CA LEU A 203 -10.52 -4.59 -24.94
C LEU A 203 -9.96 -5.77 -25.74
N GLN A 204 -10.17 -7.00 -25.26
CA GLN A 204 -9.71 -8.20 -25.96
C GLN A 204 -10.29 -8.30 -27.37
N LYS A 205 -11.60 -8.06 -27.54
CA LYS A 205 -12.23 -8.02 -28.87
C LYS A 205 -11.59 -7.00 -29.81
N VAL A 206 -11.33 -5.78 -29.33
CA VAL A 206 -10.69 -4.73 -30.13
C VAL A 206 -9.25 -5.09 -30.50
N LEU A 207 -8.51 -5.76 -29.61
CA LEU A 207 -7.17 -6.25 -29.90
C LEU A 207 -7.21 -7.38 -30.95
N ASP A 208 -8.18 -8.28 -30.87
CA ASP A 208 -8.36 -9.36 -31.84
C ASP A 208 -8.78 -8.81 -33.23
N GLU A 209 -9.68 -7.82 -33.28
CA GLU A 209 -10.04 -7.08 -34.49
C GLU A 209 -8.81 -6.40 -35.12
N CYS A 210 -7.97 -5.75 -34.30
CA CYS A 210 -6.75 -5.09 -34.77
C CYS A 210 -5.75 -6.09 -35.39
N LEU A 211 -5.55 -7.25 -34.76
CA LEU A 211 -4.65 -8.28 -35.28
C LEU A 211 -5.17 -8.95 -36.55
N ALA A 212 -6.49 -9.09 -36.67
CA ALA A 212 -7.12 -9.60 -37.89
C ALA A 212 -6.95 -8.64 -39.07
N ASP A 213 -7.09 -7.33 -38.83
CA ASP A 213 -6.97 -6.31 -39.87
C ASP A 213 -5.51 -5.97 -40.21
N CYS A 214 -4.60 -5.99 -39.23
CA CYS A 214 -3.22 -5.55 -39.36
C CYS A 214 -2.26 -6.40 -38.50
N GLN A 215 -1.73 -7.49 -39.06
CA GLN A 215 -0.79 -8.39 -38.35
C GLN A 215 0.51 -7.71 -37.88
N TYR A 216 0.96 -6.65 -38.56
CA TYR A 216 2.18 -5.91 -38.20
C TYR A 216 2.03 -5.07 -36.91
N LEU A 217 0.82 -4.89 -36.38
CA LEU A 217 0.58 -4.18 -35.12
C LEU A 217 0.71 -5.07 -33.87
N ASN A 218 1.21 -6.31 -34.01
CA ASN A 218 1.40 -7.23 -32.90
C ASN A 218 2.23 -6.63 -31.75
N ASP A 219 3.31 -5.90 -32.07
CA ASP A 219 4.15 -5.25 -31.06
C ASP A 219 3.37 -4.26 -30.18
N MET A 220 2.39 -3.56 -30.76
CA MET A 220 1.52 -2.65 -30.01
C MET A 220 0.60 -3.42 -29.07
N VAL A 221 0.00 -4.51 -29.56
CA VAL A 221 -0.87 -5.37 -28.74
C VAL A 221 -0.09 -6.02 -27.60
N GLU A 222 1.14 -6.49 -27.86
CA GLU A 222 2.03 -7.02 -26.84
C GLU A 222 2.40 -5.95 -25.81
N LYS A 223 2.69 -4.73 -26.24
CA LYS A 223 2.97 -3.61 -25.34
C LYS A 223 1.82 -3.36 -24.36
N VAL A 224 0.58 -3.32 -24.85
CA VAL A 224 -0.62 -3.16 -23.99
C VAL A 224 -0.72 -4.29 -22.96
N LYS A 225 -0.53 -5.54 -23.39
CA LYS A 225 -0.55 -6.72 -22.49
C LYS A 225 0.56 -6.65 -21.43
N ILE A 226 1.77 -6.29 -21.82
CA ILE A 226 2.92 -6.14 -20.91
C ILE A 226 2.66 -5.01 -19.91
N GLN A 227 2.11 -3.88 -20.35
CA GLN A 227 1.78 -2.75 -19.47
C GLN A 227 0.74 -3.13 -18.41
N SER A 228 -0.28 -3.93 -18.75
CA SER A 228 -1.23 -4.46 -17.75
C SER A 228 -0.54 -5.36 -16.73
N LYS A 229 0.28 -6.32 -17.17
CA LYS A 229 1.05 -7.18 -16.25
C LYS A 229 1.94 -6.36 -15.32
N TYR A 230 2.61 -5.34 -15.85
CA TYR A 230 3.45 -4.44 -15.07
C TYR A 230 2.64 -3.69 -13.99
N ARG A 231 1.44 -3.16 -14.31
CA ARG A 231 0.57 -2.49 -13.34
C ARG A 231 0.17 -3.41 -12.18
N ILE A 232 -0.19 -4.65 -12.49
CA ILE A 232 -0.54 -5.66 -11.47
C ILE A 232 0.66 -5.98 -10.56
N CYS A 233 1.84 -6.22 -11.14
CA CYS A 233 3.07 -6.48 -10.39
C CYS A 233 3.44 -5.30 -9.49
N LYS A 234 3.37 -4.08 -10.01
CA LYS A 234 3.64 -2.85 -9.26
C LYS A 234 2.69 -2.71 -8.06
N ALA A 235 1.39 -2.83 -8.30
CA ALA A 235 0.39 -2.75 -7.23
C ALA A 235 0.57 -3.83 -6.16
N SER A 236 0.97 -5.05 -6.55
CA SER A 236 1.31 -6.11 -5.61
C SER A 236 2.51 -5.75 -4.73
N ASN A 237 3.56 -5.15 -5.30
CA ASN A 237 4.74 -4.73 -4.54
C ASN A 237 4.41 -3.58 -3.59
N ASP A 238 3.75 -2.53 -4.09
CA ASP A 238 3.31 -1.38 -3.29
C ASP A 238 2.46 -1.82 -2.08
N LEU A 239 1.60 -2.82 -2.28
CA LEU A 239 0.80 -3.40 -1.22
C LEU A 239 1.65 -4.18 -0.20
N LYS A 240 2.62 -5.00 -0.65
CA LYS A 240 3.52 -5.72 0.25
C LYS A 240 4.31 -4.76 1.13
N ASP A 241 4.81 -3.66 0.54
CA ASP A 241 5.56 -2.64 1.25
C ASP A 241 4.67 -1.96 2.30
N LYS A 242 3.45 -1.60 1.92
CA LYS A 242 2.46 -1.00 2.83
C LYS A 242 2.08 -1.93 3.99
N LEU A 243 1.82 -3.21 3.71
CA LEU A 243 1.50 -4.20 4.76
C LEU A 243 2.70 -4.39 5.70
N SER A 244 3.91 -4.44 5.15
CA SER A 244 5.14 -4.55 5.93
C SER A 244 5.37 -3.33 6.82
N SER A 245 5.07 -2.12 6.35
CA SER A 245 5.12 -0.89 7.15
C SER A 245 4.15 -0.95 8.33
N ILE A 246 2.90 -1.35 8.09
CA ILE A 246 1.88 -1.47 9.13
C ILE A 246 2.31 -2.50 10.19
N MET A 247 2.84 -3.65 9.78
CA MET A 247 3.36 -4.65 10.72
C MET A 247 4.55 -4.12 11.54
N LYS A 248 5.47 -3.38 10.91
CA LYS A 248 6.61 -2.79 11.62
C LYS A 248 6.16 -1.75 12.65
N GLU A 249 5.21 -0.89 12.30
CA GLU A 249 4.62 0.11 13.22
C GLU A 249 4.06 -0.57 14.48
N GLU A 250 3.38 -1.70 14.34
CA GLU A 250 2.85 -2.44 15.49
C GLU A 250 3.96 -3.09 16.33
N ILE A 251 4.98 -3.67 15.69
CA ILE A 251 6.14 -4.24 16.41
C ILE A 251 6.82 -3.14 17.23
N THR A 252 7.04 -1.95 16.65
CA THR A 252 7.66 -0.83 17.37
C THR A 252 6.84 -0.40 18.58
N VAL A 253 5.51 -0.28 18.42
CA VAL A 253 4.59 0.07 19.52
C VAL A 253 4.58 -1.01 20.62
N SER A 254 4.82 -2.27 20.27
CA SER A 254 4.87 -3.37 21.25
C SER A 254 6.22 -3.49 21.98
N THR A 255 7.28 -2.86 21.47
CA THR A 255 8.63 -2.88 22.06
C THR A 255 8.97 -1.66 22.91
N GLU A 256 8.18 -0.58 22.83
CA GLU A 256 8.26 0.61 23.68
C GLU A 256 7.44 0.46 24.97
#